data_AF-W7T9Y7-F1
#
_entry.id   AF-W7T9Y7-F1
#
_cell.length_a   1.000
_cell.length_b   1.000
_cell.length_c   1.000
_cell.angle_alpha   90.00
_cell.angle_beta   90.00
_cell.angle_gamma   90.00
#
_symmetry.space_group_name_H-M   'P 1'
#
loop_
_entity.id
_entity.type
_entity.pdbx_description
1 polymer ?
#
loop_
_entity_poly.entity_id
_entity_poly.type
_entity_poly.pdbx_seq_one_letter_code
_entity_poly.pdbx_strand_id
1 'polypeptide(L)'
;MNVSCRHEEDQANVQAERKKAKDAEYQAHIKNEYGYEYLNTYAPVASITTIRLILAIACILDLELDNMDVDTAYLQSDLEEKIYVKQPPGYEQYGPNGEELVCLLHKSLYGLKQSGINWHKKIDGWFRGYGFHSSSTDPCLYVKFGSSGEILVIVLYVDDLIIAGNSRDM
;
A
#
# COMPACT_ATOMS: atom_id res chain seq x y z
N MET A 1 35.99 -19.23 44.89
CA MET A 1 36.48 -18.13 44.03
C MET A 1 35.69 -18.20 42.74
N ASN A 2 34.72 -17.30 42.54
CA ASN A 2 33.93 -17.21 41.31
C ASN A 2 34.66 -16.29 40.33
N VAL A 3 35.16 -16.83 39.21
CA VAL A 3 35.74 -16.05 38.13
C VAL A 3 34.88 -16.22 36.87
N SER A 4 34.02 -15.22 36.66
CA SER A 4 33.65 -14.58 35.40
C SER A 4 33.22 -15.45 34.19
N CYS A 5 31.91 -15.48 33.95
CA CYS A 5 31.28 -15.78 32.66
C CYS A 5 30.96 -14.48 31.88
N ARG A 6 31.92 -13.55 31.73
CA ARG A 6 31.71 -12.26 31.01
C ARG A 6 32.05 -12.31 29.51
N HIS A 7 32.85 -13.27 29.05
CA HIS A 7 33.35 -13.28 27.67
C HIS A 7 32.33 -13.74 26.62
N GLU A 8 31.38 -14.61 26.96
CA GLU A 8 30.37 -15.10 26.00
C GLU A 8 29.25 -14.08 25.77
N GLU A 9 28.82 -13.37 26.81
CA GLU A 9 27.86 -12.26 26.70
C GLU A 9 28.43 -11.12 25.84
N ASP A 10 29.71 -10.78 26.01
CA ASP A 10 30.39 -9.76 25.21
C ASP A 10 30.49 -10.15 23.73
N GLN A 11 30.73 -11.43 23.40
CA GLN A 11 30.82 -11.89 22.01
C GLN A 11 29.46 -11.91 21.30
N ALA A 12 28.40 -12.35 21.99
CA ALA A 12 27.04 -12.31 21.47
C ALA A 12 26.56 -10.87 21.22
N ASN A 13 26.92 -9.95 22.12
CA ASN A 13 26.58 -8.54 21.99
C ASN A 13 27.34 -7.89 20.81
N VAL A 14 28.62 -8.19 20.65
CA VAL A 14 29.43 -7.76 19.50
C VAL A 14 28.90 -8.31 18.18
N GLN A 15 28.43 -9.56 18.12
CA GLN A 15 27.78 -10.11 16.92
C GLN A 15 26.43 -9.45 16.62
N ALA A 16 25.63 -9.16 17.65
CA ALA A 16 24.35 -8.47 17.50
C ALA A 16 24.55 -7.03 16.98
N GLU A 17 25.57 -6.31 17.48
CA GLU A 17 25.92 -4.98 17.00
C GLU A 17 26.44 -5.00 15.55
N ARG A 18 27.27 -5.99 15.19
CA ARG A 18 27.72 -6.17 13.79
C ARG A 18 26.58 -6.48 12.83
N LYS A 19 25.58 -7.26 13.26
CA LYS A 19 24.38 -7.54 12.46
C LYS A 19 23.54 -6.27 12.27
N LYS A 20 23.31 -5.50 13.34
CA LYS A 20 22.64 -4.19 13.27
C LYS A 20 23.34 -3.22 12.33
N ALA A 21 24.67 -3.17 12.36
CA ALA A 21 25.45 -2.30 11.47
C ALA A 21 25.28 -2.68 9.99
N LYS A 22 25.35 -3.98 9.66
CA LYS A 22 25.11 -4.47 8.29
C LYS A 22 23.68 -4.22 7.82
N ASP A 23 22.69 -4.43 8.69
CA ASP A 23 21.30 -4.13 8.36
C ASP A 23 21.14 -2.63 8.10
N ALA A 24 21.72 -1.75 8.93
CA ALA A 24 21.68 -0.30 8.72
C ALA A 24 22.36 0.15 7.41
N GLU A 25 23.50 -0.42 7.05
CA GLU A 25 24.18 -0.16 5.78
C GLU A 25 23.34 -0.62 4.58
N TYR A 26 22.71 -1.80 4.67
CA TYR A 26 21.82 -2.31 3.64
C TYR A 26 20.59 -1.40 3.46
N GLN A 27 19.97 -0.97 4.55
CA GLN A 27 18.83 -0.03 4.51
C GLN A 27 19.24 1.32 3.91
N ALA A 28 20.44 1.82 4.22
CA ALA A 28 20.97 3.07 3.67
C ALA A 28 21.26 2.97 2.16
N HIS A 29 21.82 1.85 1.70
CA HIS A 29 22.05 1.59 0.28
C HIS A 29 20.74 1.52 -0.50
N ILE A 30 19.78 0.75 0.00
CA ILE A 30 18.44 0.62 -0.58
C ILE A 30 17.73 1.99 -0.63
N LYS A 31 17.81 2.78 0.45
CA LYS A 31 17.23 4.13 0.50
C LYS A 31 17.84 5.07 -0.56
N ASN A 32 19.14 4.96 -0.80
CA ASN A 32 19.83 5.82 -1.77
C ASN A 32 19.52 5.43 -3.22
N GLU A 33 19.37 4.14 -3.53
CA GLU A 33 19.07 3.69 -4.90
C GLU A 33 17.58 3.70 -5.24
N TYR A 34 16.71 3.34 -4.29
CA TYR A 34 15.28 3.10 -4.53
C TYR A 34 14.37 4.12 -3.81
N GLY A 35 14.93 5.06 -3.04
CA GLY A 35 14.19 6.10 -2.33
C GLY A 35 13.67 5.67 -0.95
N TYR A 36 13.19 6.64 -0.16
CA TYR A 36 12.67 6.41 1.20
C TYR A 36 11.42 5.51 1.21
N GLU A 37 10.64 5.56 0.13
CA GLU A 37 9.35 4.89 0.04
C GLU A 37 9.46 3.40 -0.25
N TYR A 38 10.55 2.94 -0.88
CA TYR A 38 10.77 1.51 -1.13
C TYR A 38 10.81 0.69 0.17
N LEU A 39 11.21 1.29 1.29
CA LEU A 39 11.23 0.63 2.59
C LEU A 39 9.87 0.70 3.32
N ASN A 40 8.99 1.62 2.93
CA ASN A 40 7.64 1.71 3.45
C ASN A 40 6.74 0.71 2.72
N THR A 41 6.56 -0.45 3.34
CA THR A 41 5.78 -1.58 2.80
C THR A 41 4.34 -1.61 3.29
N TYR A 42 3.93 -0.61 4.08
CA TYR A 42 2.58 -0.58 4.64
C TYR A 42 1.61 0.09 3.67
N ALA A 43 0.59 -0.64 3.26
CA ALA A 43 -0.57 -0.11 2.58
C ALA A 43 -1.68 0.16 3.62
N PRO A 44 -2.36 1.31 3.57
CA PRO A 44 -3.52 1.54 4.42
C PRO A 44 -4.63 0.54 4.10
N VAL A 45 -5.26 0.00 5.15
CA VAL A 45 -6.43 -0.87 5.06
C VAL A 45 -7.48 -0.31 5.99
N ALA A 46 -8.72 -0.19 5.50
CA ALA A 46 -9.82 0.28 6.31
C ALA A 46 -9.98 -0.58 7.57
N SER A 47 -10.12 0.08 8.72
CA SER A 47 -10.31 -0.64 9.96
C SER A 47 -11.70 -1.27 10.01
N ILE A 48 -11.81 -2.45 10.64
CA ILE A 48 -13.12 -3.08 10.87
C ILE A 48 -14.06 -2.19 11.68
N THR A 49 -13.51 -1.34 12.55
CA THR A 49 -14.26 -0.34 13.32
C THR A 49 -14.89 0.69 12.39
N THR A 50 -14.14 1.19 11.41
CA THR A 50 -14.63 2.12 10.39
C THR A 50 -15.74 1.49 9.57
N ILE A 51 -15.54 0.27 9.07
CA ILE A 51 -16.56 -0.45 8.29
C ILE A 51 -17.85 -0.59 9.10
N ARG A 52 -17.77 -1.08 10.35
CA ARG A 52 -18.94 -1.22 11.23
C ARG A 52 -19.62 0.11 11.54
N LEU A 53 -18.84 1.16 11.76
CA LEU A 53 -19.35 2.50 12.01
C LEU A 53 -20.15 3.02 10.82
N ILE A 54 -19.61 2.89 9.59
CA ILE A 54 -20.30 3.35 8.39
C ILE A 54 -21.57 2.54 8.14
N LEU A 55 -21.56 1.22 8.35
CA LEU A 55 -22.77 0.39 8.27
C LEU A 55 -23.84 0.85 9.29
N ALA A 56 -23.44 1.15 10.53
CA ALA A 56 -24.37 1.65 11.55
C ALA A 56 -24.93 3.03 11.19
N ILE A 57 -24.09 3.94 10.68
CA ILE A 57 -24.51 5.27 10.21
C ILE A 57 -25.49 5.14 9.04
N ALA A 58 -25.20 4.25 8.08
CA ALA A 58 -26.08 3.99 6.95
C ALA A 58 -27.47 3.54 7.42
N CYS A 59 -27.55 2.63 8.40
CA CYS A 59 -28.84 2.22 8.98
C CYS A 59 -29.57 3.34 9.71
N ILE A 60 -28.85 4.22 10.43
CA ILE A 60 -29.46 5.31 11.22
C ILE A 60 -29.98 6.42 10.30
N LEU A 61 -29.25 6.73 9.23
CA LEU A 61 -29.55 7.83 8.31
C LEU A 61 -30.30 7.37 7.05
N ASP A 62 -30.67 6.08 6.97
CA ASP A 62 -31.34 5.46 5.81
C ASP A 62 -30.57 5.70 4.50
N LEU A 63 -29.25 5.50 4.53
CA LEU A 63 -28.40 5.61 3.35
C LEU A 63 -28.47 4.33 2.51
N GLU A 64 -28.50 4.49 1.19
CA GLU A 64 -28.34 3.39 0.26
C GLU A 64 -26.89 2.89 0.30
N LEU A 65 -26.72 1.58 0.42
CA LEU A 65 -25.43 0.90 0.42
C LEU A 65 -25.21 0.19 -0.91
N ASP A 66 -24.04 0.38 -1.50
CA ASP A 66 -23.56 -0.35 -2.66
C ASP A 66 -22.14 -0.87 -2.42
N ASN A 67 -21.74 -1.87 -3.19
CA ASN A 67 -20.40 -2.43 -3.14
C ASN A 67 -19.82 -2.53 -4.56
N MET A 68 -18.54 -2.17 -4.70
CA MET A 68 -17.83 -2.22 -5.97
C MET A 68 -16.46 -2.86 -5.78
N ASP A 69 -16.07 -3.76 -6.67
CA ASP A 69 -14.72 -4.30 -6.73
C ASP A 69 -13.96 -3.63 -7.89
N VAL A 70 -12.73 -3.18 -7.63
CA VAL A 70 -11.91 -2.54 -8.65
C VAL A 70 -11.09 -3.59 -9.38
N ASP A 71 -11.49 -3.89 -10.62
CA ASP A 71 -10.74 -4.77 -11.49
C ASP A 71 -9.28 -4.32 -11.62
N THR A 72 -8.35 -5.23 -11.32
CA THR A 72 -6.91 -5.03 -11.51
C THR A 72 -6.34 -3.81 -10.78
N ALA A 73 -6.87 -3.48 -9.60
CA ALA A 73 -6.50 -2.31 -8.79
C ALA A 73 -5.01 -1.95 -8.79
N TYR A 74 -4.12 -2.90 -8.49
CA TYR A 74 -2.68 -2.62 -8.45
C TYR A 74 -2.10 -2.22 -9.81
N LEU A 75 -2.59 -2.79 -10.91
CA LEU A 75 -2.15 -2.48 -12.27
C LEU A 75 -2.57 -1.07 -12.73
N GLN A 76 -3.52 -0.44 -12.03
CA GLN A 76 -3.89 0.95 -12.26
C GLN A 76 -2.86 1.94 -11.70
N SER A 77 -2.08 1.51 -10.72
CA SER A 77 -1.09 2.36 -10.05
C SER A 77 0.25 2.42 -10.78
N ASP A 78 0.83 3.60 -10.79
CA ASP A 78 2.14 3.86 -11.36
C ASP A 78 3.24 3.34 -10.40
N LEU A 79 4.39 2.96 -10.96
CA LEU A 79 5.60 2.64 -10.20
C LEU A 79 6.50 3.87 -10.17
N GLU A 80 6.91 4.30 -8.98
CA GLU A 80 7.88 5.38 -8.83
C GLU A 80 9.31 4.87 -9.10
N GLU A 81 9.60 3.63 -8.71
CA GLU A 81 10.88 2.97 -8.93
C GLU A 81 10.95 2.14 -10.23
N LYS A 82 12.17 1.92 -10.72
CA LYS A 82 12.42 1.00 -11.83
C LYS A 82 12.61 -0.42 -11.30
N ILE A 83 11.71 -1.32 -11.68
CA ILE A 83 11.75 -2.72 -11.25
C ILE A 83 11.92 -3.61 -12.46
N TYR A 84 12.99 -4.39 -12.43
CA TYR A 84 13.25 -5.43 -13.40
C TYR A 84 12.82 -6.77 -12.83
N VAL A 85 12.03 -7.53 -13.58
CA VAL A 85 11.60 -8.87 -13.21
C VAL A 85 12.09 -9.87 -14.25
N LYS A 86 12.28 -11.11 -13.80
CA LYS A 86 12.54 -12.22 -14.72
C LYS A 86 11.37 -12.34 -15.70
N GLN A 87 11.70 -12.69 -16.93
CA GLN A 87 10.69 -12.97 -17.95
C GLN A 87 9.75 -14.11 -17.49
N PRO A 88 8.44 -14.01 -17.76
CA PRO A 88 7.51 -15.07 -17.45
C PRO A 88 7.87 -16.37 -18.17
N PRO A 89 7.66 -17.54 -17.54
CA PRO A 89 7.87 -18.82 -18.21
C PRO A 89 7.09 -18.93 -19.52
N GLY A 90 7.76 -19.32 -20.60
CA GLY A 90 7.18 -19.43 -21.95
C GLY A 90 7.20 -18.13 -22.78
N TYR A 91 7.72 -17.03 -22.22
CA TYR A 91 7.87 -15.73 -22.90
C TYR A 91 9.33 -15.28 -22.97
N GLU A 92 10.28 -16.15 -22.64
CA GLU A 92 11.70 -15.82 -22.60
C GLU A 92 12.22 -15.44 -23.98
N GLN A 93 12.82 -14.25 -24.05
CA GLN A 93 13.56 -13.76 -25.21
C GLN A 93 15.02 -13.57 -24.81
N TYR A 94 15.90 -13.80 -25.79
CA TYR A 94 17.33 -13.62 -25.64
C TYR A 94 17.80 -12.46 -26.51
N GLY A 95 18.77 -11.71 -26.01
CA GLY A 95 19.38 -10.63 -26.77
C GLY A 95 20.23 -11.14 -27.94
N PRO A 96 20.76 -10.23 -28.78
CA PRO A 96 21.49 -10.59 -30.00
C PRO A 96 22.69 -11.51 -29.79
N ASN A 97 23.27 -11.54 -28.59
CA ASN A 97 24.42 -12.38 -28.25
C ASN A 97 24.04 -13.57 -27.34
N GLY A 98 22.74 -13.88 -27.22
CA GLY A 98 22.23 -14.96 -26.39
C GLY A 98 22.09 -14.62 -24.90
N GLU A 99 22.20 -13.34 -24.53
CA GLU A 99 22.00 -12.90 -23.14
C GLU A 99 20.53 -13.03 -22.69
N GLU A 100 20.31 -13.43 -21.44
CA GLU A 100 18.97 -13.46 -20.85
C GLU A 100 18.47 -12.03 -20.66
N LEU A 101 17.28 -11.73 -21.21
CA LEU A 101 16.63 -10.44 -21.02
C LEU A 101 15.76 -10.44 -19.75
N VAL A 102 15.43 -9.24 -19.29
CA VAL A 102 14.52 -9.00 -18.16
C VAL A 102 13.44 -8.01 -18.57
N CYS A 103 12.28 -8.09 -17.94
CA CYS A 103 11.17 -7.16 -18.17
C CYS A 103 11.28 -5.97 -17.22
N LEU A 104 11.15 -4.75 -17.74
CA LEU A 104 10.94 -3.56 -16.92
C LEU A 104 9.44 -3.40 -16.64
N LEU A 105 9.06 -3.32 -15.37
CA LEU A 105 7.68 -3.05 -14.98
C LEU A 105 7.38 -1.55 -15.10
N HIS A 106 6.23 -1.24 -15.73
CA HIS A 106 5.72 0.13 -15.85
C HIS A 106 4.57 0.45 -14.88
N LYS A 107 3.93 -0.60 -14.34
CA LYS A 107 2.78 -0.54 -13.42
C LYS A 107 3.01 -1.50 -12.27
N SER A 108 2.38 -1.23 -11.13
CA SER A 108 2.52 -2.12 -9.98
C SER A 108 1.87 -3.47 -10.26
N LEU A 109 2.49 -4.55 -9.77
CA LEU A 109 2.05 -5.93 -9.97
C LEU A 109 1.68 -6.57 -8.64
N TYR A 110 0.74 -7.50 -8.63
CA TYR A 110 0.49 -8.35 -7.46
C TYR A 110 1.80 -9.01 -6.98
N GLY A 111 2.02 -9.01 -5.67
CA GLY A 111 3.21 -9.57 -5.03
C GLY A 111 4.37 -8.61 -4.86
N LEU A 112 4.35 -7.40 -5.47
CA LEU A 112 5.28 -6.35 -5.07
C LEU A 112 4.85 -5.77 -3.72
N LYS A 113 5.83 -5.58 -2.84
CA LYS A 113 5.63 -5.08 -1.47
C LYS A 113 5.03 -3.66 -1.39
N GLN A 114 5.13 -2.89 -2.46
CA GLN A 114 4.67 -1.50 -2.58
C GLN A 114 3.37 -1.37 -3.38
N SER A 115 2.85 -2.45 -3.96
CA SER A 115 1.66 -2.37 -4.82
C SER A 115 0.46 -1.79 -4.09
N GLY A 116 0.26 -2.16 -2.82
CA GLY A 116 -0.84 -1.65 -2.01
C GLY A 116 -0.72 -0.14 -1.72
N ILE A 117 0.49 0.36 -1.42
CA ILE A 117 0.66 1.80 -1.16
C ILE A 117 0.55 2.62 -2.45
N ASN A 118 1.09 2.13 -3.57
CA ASN A 118 0.97 2.78 -4.87
C ASN A 118 -0.50 2.86 -5.31
N TRP A 119 -1.25 1.79 -5.09
CA TRP A 119 -2.69 1.77 -5.32
C TRP A 119 -3.43 2.77 -4.45
N HIS A 120 -3.20 2.76 -3.13
CA HIS A 120 -3.84 3.72 -2.23
C HIS A 120 -3.54 5.17 -2.62
N LYS A 121 -2.27 5.51 -2.94
CA LYS A 121 -1.89 6.83 -3.45
C LYS A 121 -2.66 7.21 -4.72
N LYS A 122 -2.79 6.27 -5.66
CA LYS A 122 -3.47 6.50 -6.95
C LYS A 122 -4.94 6.83 -6.73
N ILE A 123 -5.65 6.02 -5.96
CA ILE A 123 -7.08 6.19 -5.73
C ILE A 123 -7.39 7.34 -4.78
N ASP A 124 -6.56 7.61 -3.77
CA ASP A 124 -6.67 8.79 -2.90
C ASP A 124 -6.60 10.08 -3.72
N GLY A 125 -5.62 10.19 -4.61
CA GLY A 125 -5.50 11.33 -5.51
C GLY A 125 -6.71 11.48 -6.43
N TRP A 126 -7.26 10.37 -6.92
CA TRP A 126 -8.47 10.37 -7.73
C TRP A 126 -9.68 10.88 -6.94
N PHE A 127 -9.98 10.30 -5.77
CA PHE A 127 -11.10 10.72 -4.92
C PHE A 127 -10.99 12.19 -4.51
N ARG A 128 -9.81 12.66 -4.10
CA ARG A 128 -9.59 14.08 -3.76
C ARG A 128 -9.85 14.99 -4.95
N GLY A 129 -9.43 14.58 -6.16
CA GLY A 129 -9.73 15.31 -7.40
C GLY A 129 -11.24 15.44 -7.67
N TYR A 130 -12.04 14.48 -7.21
CA TYR A 130 -13.51 14.49 -7.28
C TYR A 130 -14.20 15.17 -6.07
N GLY A 131 -13.44 15.82 -5.21
CA GLY A 131 -13.96 16.60 -4.08
C GLY A 131 -14.23 15.80 -2.81
N PHE A 132 -13.74 14.57 -2.70
CA PHE A 132 -13.80 13.82 -1.45
C PHE A 132 -12.73 14.28 -0.47
N HIS A 133 -13.05 14.15 0.82
CA HIS A 133 -12.12 14.36 1.92
C HIS A 133 -11.84 13.02 2.61
N SER A 134 -10.56 12.66 2.70
CA SER A 134 -10.11 11.50 3.47
C SER A 134 -10.14 11.81 4.98
N SER A 135 -10.56 10.86 5.80
CA SER A 135 -10.45 10.96 7.26
C SER A 135 -9.00 10.91 7.71
N SER A 136 -8.65 11.74 8.71
CA SER A 136 -7.33 11.71 9.35
C SER A 136 -7.13 10.50 10.27
N THR A 137 -8.24 9.89 10.71
CA THR A 137 -8.22 8.73 11.62
C THR A 137 -8.15 7.41 10.86
N ASP A 138 -8.80 7.35 9.70
CA ASP A 138 -8.75 6.22 8.79
C ASP A 138 -8.62 6.73 7.35
N PRO A 139 -7.40 6.66 6.75
CA PRO A 139 -7.14 7.22 5.42
C PRO A 139 -7.84 6.44 4.29
N CYS A 140 -8.54 5.35 4.59
CA CYS A 140 -9.38 4.62 3.65
C CYS A 140 -10.85 5.06 3.68
N LEU A 141 -11.23 5.97 4.59
CA LEU A 141 -12.56 6.55 4.66
C LEU A 141 -12.59 7.90 3.94
N TYR A 142 -13.45 8.01 2.94
CA TYR A 142 -13.69 9.20 2.14
C TYR A 142 -15.11 9.69 2.33
N VAL A 143 -15.29 11.01 2.46
CA VAL A 143 -16.60 11.63 2.60
C VAL A 143 -16.70 12.84 1.67
N LYS A 144 -17.84 12.97 0.99
CA LYS A 144 -18.21 14.13 0.18
C LYS A 144 -19.60 14.60 0.60
N PHE A 145 -19.76 15.91 0.71
CA PHE A 145 -21.02 16.56 1.07
C PHE A 145 -21.52 17.40 -0.09
N GLY A 146 -22.83 17.37 -0.30
CA GLY A 146 -23.52 18.23 -1.25
C GLY A 146 -24.00 19.54 -0.68
N SER A 147 -24.57 20.35 -1.57
CA SER A 147 -25.10 21.68 -1.24
C SER A 147 -26.46 21.64 -0.53
N SER A 148 -27.17 20.52 -0.57
CA SER A 148 -28.54 20.39 -0.06
C SER A 148 -28.68 19.20 0.90
N GLY A 149 -27.60 18.87 1.61
CA GLY A 149 -27.58 17.83 2.63
C GLY A 149 -27.28 16.42 2.09
N GLU A 150 -26.88 16.32 0.82
CA GLU A 150 -26.40 15.07 0.26
C GLU A 150 -25.09 14.64 0.94
N ILE A 151 -24.95 13.34 1.16
CA ILE A 151 -23.74 12.72 1.69
C ILE A 151 -23.39 11.50 0.85
N LEU A 152 -22.12 11.39 0.52
CA LEU A 152 -21.54 10.20 -0.08
C LEU A 152 -20.29 9.79 0.70
N VAL A 153 -20.33 8.58 1.24
CA VAL A 153 -19.26 7.98 2.03
C VAL A 153 -18.72 6.79 1.26
N ILE A 154 -17.40 6.69 1.15
CA ILE A 154 -16.72 5.56 0.53
C ILE A 154 -15.68 5.02 1.52
N VAL A 155 -15.72 3.71 1.77
CA VAL A 155 -14.68 2.99 2.52
C VAL A 155 -13.94 2.08 1.55
N LEU A 156 -12.64 2.32 1.40
CA LEU A 156 -11.73 1.51 0.58
C LEU A 156 -11.11 0.39 1.40
N TYR A 157 -11.45 -0.86 1.09
CA TYR A 157 -10.81 -2.04 1.66
C TYR A 157 -10.01 -2.77 0.58
N VAL A 158 -8.74 -2.41 0.43
CA VAL A 158 -7.85 -2.95 -0.62
C VAL A 158 -8.42 -2.65 -2.01
N ASP A 159 -9.12 -3.60 -2.63
CA ASP A 159 -9.68 -3.48 -3.98
C ASP A 159 -11.22 -3.28 -3.93
N ASP A 160 -11.85 -3.54 -2.78
CA ASP A 160 -13.29 -3.35 -2.55
C ASP A 160 -13.62 -1.92 -2.08
N LEU A 161 -14.73 -1.39 -2.57
CA LEU A 161 -15.37 -0.16 -2.09
C LEU A 161 -16.70 -0.49 -1.45
N ILE A 162 -16.91 0.01 -0.24
CA ILE A 162 -18.24 0.11 0.38
C ILE A 162 -18.69 1.55 0.22
N ILE A 163 -19.81 1.76 -0.47
CA ILE A 163 -20.34 3.06 -0.82
C ILE A 163 -21.65 3.25 -0.06
N ALA A 164 -21.81 4.37 0.64
CA ALA A 164 -23.03 4.73 1.35
C ALA A 164 -23.44 6.16 1.01
N GLY A 165 -24.68 6.39 0.59
CA GLY A 165 -25.15 7.74 0.30
C GLY A 165 -26.66 7.87 0.21
N ASN A 166 -27.13 9.12 0.12
CA ASN A 166 -28.56 9.45 0.01
C ASN A 166 -28.92 10.12 -1.33
N SER A 167 -27.97 10.18 -2.26
CA SER A 167 -28.18 10.72 -3.61
C SER A 167 -27.41 9.88 -4.63
N ARG A 168 -28.10 9.49 -5.69
CA ARG A 168 -27.52 8.74 -6.82
C ARG A 168 -26.84 9.64 -7.85
N ASP A 169 -27.04 10.95 -7.73
CA ASP A 169 -26.52 11.95 -8.66
C ASP A 169 -25.13 12.49 -8.23
N MET A 170 -24.61 12.03 -7.08
CA MET A 170 -23.36 12.50 -6.45
C MET A 170 -22.10 11.70 -6.76
#